data_AF-A0A7X3UJJ0-F1
#
_entry.id   AF-A0A7X3UJJ0-F1
#
_cell.length_a   1.000
_cell.length_b   1.000
_cell.length_c   1.000
_cell.angle_alpha   90.00
_cell.angle_beta   90.00
_cell.angle_gamma   90.00
#
_symmetry.space_group_name_H-M   'P 1'
#
loop_
_entity.id
_entity.type
_entity.pdbx_description
1 polymer ?
#
loop_
_entity_poly.entity_id
_entity_poly.type
_entity_poly.pdbx_seq_one_letter_code
_entity_poly.pdbx_strand_id
1 'polypeptide(L)'
;MPGTEAEMEVLEMDEMEDAGYRFGQDLYGEETKPDFLVDGKINAPDAHYYDGALEEILHPITQHGYANAYPGVFGEERGSALAKCMDTARGGYFEQVPKDGPKSGYPAEAWYHYTDETCDYGCMVTEYIYWALTSILGTQDFPGRHEALKVEWELNTRERVRTGDAAVYELLTDPQYKFPTKAPDGNYTPSAFPVTTVPIIAIEAED
;
A
#
# COMPACT_ATOMS: atom_id res chain seq x y z
N MET A 1 14.55 10.74 11.69
CA MET A 1 13.42 9.83 11.50
C MET A 1 13.50 8.80 12.59
N PRO A 2 12.41 8.54 13.31
CA PRO A 2 12.38 7.53 14.34
C PRO A 2 12.71 6.16 13.74
N GLY A 3 13.47 5.38 14.50
CA GLY A 3 13.79 4.01 14.18
C GLY A 3 12.61 3.08 14.43
N THR A 4 11.83 3.32 15.49
CA THR A 4 10.78 2.41 16.00
C THR A 4 9.41 3.10 16.17
N GLU A 5 8.34 2.31 16.32
CA GLU A 5 6.98 2.77 16.67
C GLU A 5 6.96 3.60 17.95
N ALA A 6 7.64 3.14 18.99
CA ALA A 6 7.74 3.87 20.26
C ALA A 6 8.45 5.23 20.12
N GLU A 7 9.31 5.41 19.12
CA GLU A 7 9.94 6.69 18.83
C GLU A 7 9.05 7.62 17.99
N MET A 8 8.10 7.07 17.20
CA MET A 8 7.08 7.85 16.46
C MET A 8 6.08 8.50 17.41
N GLU A 9 5.68 7.83 18.50
CA GLU A 9 4.72 8.37 19.49
C GLU A 9 5.16 9.70 20.14
N VAL A 10 6.44 10.05 20.01
CA VAL A 10 7.04 11.26 20.60
C VAL A 10 7.10 12.44 19.60
N LEU A 11 6.72 12.22 18.33
CA LEU A 11 6.70 13.28 17.33
C LEU A 11 5.45 14.17 17.47
N GLU A 12 5.66 15.48 17.43
CA GLU A 12 4.58 16.46 17.43
C GLU A 12 3.93 16.54 16.03
N MET A 13 2.95 15.68 15.78
CA MET A 13 2.22 15.63 14.49
C MET A 13 1.55 16.98 14.16
N ASP A 14 1.12 17.72 15.19
CA ASP A 14 0.51 19.04 15.05
C ASP A 14 1.48 20.05 14.39
N GLU A 15 2.77 20.02 14.72
CA GLU A 15 3.78 20.88 14.09
C GLU A 15 3.98 20.53 12.60
N MET A 16 3.86 19.25 12.24
CA MET A 16 3.95 18.81 10.84
C MET A 16 2.75 19.27 10.03
N GLU A 17 1.55 19.19 10.61
CA GLU A 17 0.32 19.67 9.98
C GLU A 17 0.35 21.20 9.77
N ASP A 18 0.80 21.95 10.78
CA ASP A 18 0.99 23.41 10.71
C ASP A 18 2.02 23.83 9.65
N ALA A 19 3.04 23.00 9.43
CA ALA A 19 4.00 23.16 8.34
C ALA A 19 3.44 22.78 6.95
N GLY A 20 2.18 22.33 6.87
CA GLY A 20 1.48 22.01 5.64
C GLY A 20 1.56 20.54 5.21
N TYR A 21 2.15 19.66 6.03
CA TYR A 21 2.22 18.22 5.76
C TYR A 21 1.03 17.52 6.41
N ARG A 22 0.02 17.16 5.60
CA ARG A 22 -1.28 16.66 6.10
C ARG A 22 -1.53 15.18 5.87
N PHE A 23 -0.65 14.52 5.13
CA PHE A 23 -0.81 13.15 4.68
C PHE A 23 0.53 12.43 4.84
N GLY A 24 0.76 11.92 6.05
CA GLY A 24 1.92 11.12 6.41
C GLY A 24 1.58 9.63 6.40
N GLN A 25 2.61 8.81 6.22
CA GLN A 25 2.55 7.37 6.44
C GLN A 25 3.79 6.98 7.25
N ASP A 26 3.59 6.15 8.25
CA ASP A 26 4.67 5.69 9.12
C ASP A 26 5.52 4.66 8.36
N LEU A 27 6.83 4.72 8.57
CA LEU A 27 7.77 3.73 8.05
C LEU A 27 8.92 3.61 9.04
N TYR A 28 9.10 2.41 9.57
CA TYR A 28 10.10 2.15 10.59
C TYR A 28 11.44 1.72 10.00
N GLY A 29 12.50 1.97 10.77
CA GLY A 29 13.86 1.57 10.40
C GLY A 29 14.01 0.05 10.31
N GLU A 30 13.28 -0.71 11.14
CA GLU A 30 13.30 -2.18 11.10
C GLU A 30 12.61 -2.77 9.85
N GLU A 31 11.70 -2.01 9.25
CA GLU A 31 10.93 -2.44 8.08
C GLU A 31 11.59 -2.03 6.77
N THR A 32 12.45 -1.02 6.82
CA THR A 32 13.20 -0.50 5.69
C THR A 32 14.35 -1.44 5.34
N LYS A 33 14.25 -2.09 4.18
CA LYS A 33 15.23 -3.08 3.69
C LYS A 33 15.83 -2.61 2.37
N PRO A 34 16.80 -1.67 2.39
CA PRO A 34 17.28 -0.99 1.19
C PRO A 34 18.01 -1.91 0.19
N ASP A 35 18.41 -3.11 0.63
CA ASP A 35 19.02 -4.14 -0.19
C ASP A 35 18.02 -5.22 -0.66
N PHE A 36 16.71 -5.04 -0.42
CA PHE A 36 15.67 -5.97 -0.88
C PHE A 36 15.54 -5.98 -2.41
N LEU A 37 15.60 -4.82 -3.08
CA LEU A 37 15.54 -4.70 -4.54
C LEU A 37 16.78 -3.98 -5.06
N VAL A 38 17.70 -4.75 -5.65
CA VAL A 38 18.96 -4.22 -6.21
C VAL A 38 19.04 -4.62 -7.68
N ASP A 39 19.19 -3.63 -8.57
CA ASP A 39 19.19 -3.83 -10.02
C ASP A 39 17.96 -4.60 -10.53
N GLY A 40 16.80 -4.34 -9.92
CA GLY A 40 15.54 -5.02 -10.23
C GLY A 40 15.50 -6.50 -9.82
N LYS A 41 16.42 -6.95 -8.95
CA LYS A 41 16.44 -8.32 -8.41
C LYS A 41 16.07 -8.30 -6.94
N ILE A 42 15.18 -9.21 -6.57
CA ILE A 42 14.81 -9.45 -5.18
C ILE A 42 15.98 -10.18 -4.49
N ASN A 43 16.44 -9.60 -3.38
CA ASN A 43 17.40 -10.16 -2.45
C ASN A 43 16.71 -10.31 -1.09
N ALA A 44 16.11 -11.48 -0.87
CA ALA A 44 15.40 -11.83 0.34
C ALA A 44 15.99 -13.11 0.94
N PRO A 45 16.68 -13.06 2.10
CA PRO A 45 17.22 -14.23 2.79
C PRO A 45 16.13 -15.20 3.29
N ASP A 46 14.90 -14.72 3.51
CA ASP A 46 13.76 -15.52 3.93
C ASP A 46 12.43 -14.90 3.45
N ALA A 47 11.32 -15.60 3.71
CA ALA A 47 9.98 -15.25 3.25
C ALA A 47 9.38 -13.97 3.87
N HIS A 48 9.92 -13.50 4.99
CA HIS A 48 9.48 -12.29 5.71
C HIS A 48 10.37 -11.07 5.42
N TYR A 49 11.47 -11.27 4.70
CA TYR A 49 12.36 -10.19 4.30
C TYR A 49 11.77 -9.39 3.11
N TYR A 50 10.87 -8.47 3.43
CA TYR A 50 10.22 -7.55 2.47
C TYR A 50 10.45 -6.09 2.86
N ASP A 51 10.77 -5.22 1.90
CA ASP A 51 10.99 -3.80 2.17
C ASP A 51 9.64 -3.07 2.36
N GLY A 52 9.35 -2.66 3.60
CA GLY A 52 8.13 -1.96 3.96
C GLY A 52 7.96 -0.63 3.22
N ALA A 53 9.06 -0.01 2.77
CA ALA A 53 9.00 1.22 2.00
C ALA A 53 8.16 1.10 0.70
N LEU A 54 8.06 -0.10 0.12
CA LEU A 54 7.22 -0.33 -1.07
C LEU A 54 5.73 -0.21 -0.78
N GLU A 55 5.31 -0.49 0.44
CA GLU A 55 3.95 -0.40 0.94
C GLU A 55 3.67 1.03 1.41
N GLU A 56 4.51 1.53 2.31
CA GLU A 56 4.26 2.81 2.99
C GLU A 56 4.39 4.01 2.07
N ILE A 57 5.20 3.94 1.01
CA ILE A 57 5.22 4.98 -0.03
C ILE A 57 4.00 4.87 -0.94
N LEU A 58 3.48 3.65 -1.16
CA LEU A 58 2.36 3.41 -2.05
C LEU A 58 1.05 3.87 -1.41
N HIS A 59 0.85 3.66 -0.11
CA HIS A 59 -0.34 4.07 0.64
C HIS A 59 -0.77 5.52 0.38
N PRO A 60 0.04 6.57 0.63
CA PRO A 60 -0.37 7.95 0.38
C PRO A 60 -0.59 8.25 -1.10
N ILE A 61 0.11 7.57 -2.02
CA ILE A 61 -0.11 7.71 -3.46
C ILE A 61 -1.50 7.20 -3.84
N THR A 62 -1.92 6.04 -3.33
CA THR A 62 -3.22 5.45 -3.64
C THR A 62 -4.35 6.14 -2.89
N GLN A 63 -4.18 6.34 -1.58
CA GLN A 63 -5.18 6.90 -0.67
C GLN A 63 -5.44 8.39 -0.93
N HIS A 64 -4.39 9.20 -1.15
CA HIS A 64 -4.57 10.65 -1.32
C HIS A 64 -4.37 11.13 -2.76
N GLY A 65 -3.69 10.34 -3.59
CA GLY A 65 -3.57 10.61 -5.03
C GLY A 65 -4.73 10.01 -5.82
N TYR A 66 -4.73 8.68 -5.97
CA TYR A 66 -5.69 7.98 -6.83
C TYR A 66 -7.13 8.07 -6.35
N ALA A 67 -7.38 7.88 -5.05
CA ALA A 67 -8.74 7.94 -4.50
C ALA A 67 -9.37 9.34 -4.71
N ASN A 68 -8.59 10.40 -4.52
CA ASN A 68 -9.06 11.78 -4.74
C ASN A 68 -9.22 12.13 -6.23
N ALA A 69 -8.32 11.65 -7.09
CA ALA A 69 -8.39 11.90 -8.52
C ALA A 69 -9.55 11.12 -9.20
N TYR A 70 -9.86 9.93 -8.70
CA TYR A 70 -10.88 9.03 -9.26
C TYR A 70 -11.76 8.39 -8.18
N PRO A 71 -12.58 9.19 -7.46
CA PRO A 71 -13.33 8.70 -6.29
C PRO A 71 -14.31 7.56 -6.61
N GLY A 72 -14.93 7.57 -7.79
CA GLY A 72 -15.80 6.47 -8.23
C GLY A 72 -15.06 5.18 -8.60
N VAL A 73 -13.73 5.21 -8.70
CA VAL A 73 -12.90 4.09 -9.16
C VAL A 73 -12.03 3.57 -8.03
N PHE A 74 -11.18 4.42 -7.46
CA PHE A 74 -10.22 4.07 -6.40
C PHE A 74 -10.58 4.65 -5.03
N GLY A 75 -11.77 5.24 -4.89
CA GLY A 75 -12.25 5.71 -3.60
C GLY A 75 -12.31 4.59 -2.56
N GLU A 76 -11.99 4.93 -1.32
CA GLU A 76 -11.95 4.01 -0.17
C GLU A 76 -13.35 3.79 0.46
N GLU A 77 -14.38 4.43 -0.10
CA GLU A 77 -15.76 4.21 0.30
C GLU A 77 -16.41 3.07 -0.49
N ARG A 78 -17.38 2.40 0.17
CA ARG A 78 -18.20 1.38 -0.46
C ARG A 78 -18.83 1.89 -1.75
N GLY A 79 -18.64 1.14 -2.83
CA GLY A 79 -19.30 1.40 -4.12
C GLY A 79 -18.36 1.88 -5.23
N SER A 80 -17.14 2.29 -4.88
CA SER A 80 -16.08 2.47 -5.88
C SER A 80 -15.77 1.15 -6.62
N ALA A 81 -15.14 1.23 -7.79
CA ALA A 81 -14.77 0.03 -8.54
C ALA A 81 -13.81 -0.88 -7.75
N LEU A 82 -12.79 -0.29 -7.11
CA LEU A 82 -11.82 -0.99 -6.27
C LEU A 82 -12.48 -1.64 -5.05
N ALA A 83 -13.35 -0.91 -4.34
CA ALA A 83 -14.09 -1.41 -3.18
C ALA A 83 -14.95 -2.64 -3.53
N LYS A 84 -15.58 -2.66 -4.71
CA LYS A 84 -16.33 -3.83 -5.21
C LYS A 84 -15.43 -5.04 -5.50
N CYS A 85 -14.22 -4.81 -6.00
CA CYS A 85 -13.25 -5.88 -6.20
C CYS A 85 -12.83 -6.46 -4.84
N MET A 86 -12.50 -5.60 -3.88
CA MET A 86 -12.15 -6.01 -2.51
C MET A 86 -13.28 -6.78 -1.82
N ASP A 87 -14.53 -6.31 -1.90
CA ASP A 87 -15.69 -7.02 -1.33
C ASP A 87 -15.82 -8.43 -1.93
N THR A 88 -15.53 -8.59 -3.22
CA THR A 88 -15.51 -9.92 -3.86
C THR A 88 -14.37 -10.78 -3.30
N ALA A 89 -13.18 -10.19 -3.15
CA ALA A 89 -11.99 -10.88 -2.64
C ALA A 89 -12.11 -11.39 -1.21
N ARG A 90 -12.90 -10.69 -0.39
CA ARG A 90 -13.19 -11.04 1.01
C ARG A 90 -14.41 -11.96 1.16
N GLY A 91 -15.07 -12.33 0.06
CA GLY A 91 -16.30 -13.13 0.07
C GLY A 91 -17.55 -12.36 0.52
N GLY A 92 -17.51 -11.03 0.56
CA GLY A 92 -18.61 -10.17 0.95
C GLY A 92 -18.17 -8.78 1.43
N TYR A 93 -19.15 -7.98 1.82
CA TYR A 93 -18.91 -6.68 2.44
C TYR A 93 -18.66 -6.84 3.95
N PHE A 94 -17.53 -6.33 4.42
CA PHE A 94 -17.18 -6.24 5.84
C PHE A 94 -16.68 -4.83 6.14
N GLU A 95 -17.43 -4.09 6.94
CA GLU A 95 -17.09 -2.71 7.36
C GLU A 95 -15.87 -2.67 8.29
N GLN A 96 -15.66 -3.74 9.05
CA GLN A 96 -14.57 -3.94 10.00
C GLN A 96 -14.02 -5.35 9.79
N VAL A 97 -12.79 -5.60 10.26
CA VAL A 97 -12.20 -6.95 10.21
C VAL A 97 -13.09 -7.95 10.98
N PRO A 98 -13.63 -8.99 10.33
CA PRO A 98 -14.47 -10.00 10.97
C PRO A 98 -13.64 -10.95 11.83
N LYS A 99 -14.26 -11.59 12.83
CA LYS A 99 -13.56 -12.44 13.83
C LYS A 99 -13.92 -13.93 13.77
N ASP A 100 -15.03 -14.27 13.12
CA ASP A 100 -15.70 -15.57 13.33
C ASP A 100 -15.67 -16.51 12.10
N GLY A 101 -15.13 -16.08 10.97
CA GLY A 101 -14.99 -16.91 9.77
C GLY A 101 -13.78 -17.86 9.79
N PRO A 102 -13.82 -18.92 8.97
CA PRO A 102 -12.81 -19.99 8.96
C PRO A 102 -11.41 -19.58 8.49
N LYS A 103 -11.27 -18.46 7.76
CA LYS A 103 -9.98 -17.93 7.29
C LYS A 103 -9.73 -16.55 7.89
N SER A 104 -9.05 -16.51 9.05
CA SER A 104 -8.75 -15.25 9.76
C SER A 104 -10.00 -14.38 9.98
N GLY A 105 -11.16 -15.00 10.23
CA GLY A 105 -12.43 -14.29 10.37
C GLY A 105 -13.29 -14.17 9.12
N TYR A 106 -12.78 -14.53 7.93
CA TYR A 106 -13.46 -14.42 6.64
C TYR A 106 -13.99 -15.77 6.11
N PRO A 107 -14.93 -15.76 5.13
CA PRO A 107 -15.42 -16.97 4.43
C PRO A 107 -14.30 -17.82 3.80
N ALA A 108 -14.57 -19.11 3.57
CA ALA A 108 -13.55 -20.05 3.09
C ALA A 108 -13.13 -19.82 1.63
N GLU A 109 -14.00 -19.19 0.84
CA GLU A 109 -13.79 -18.83 -0.56
C GLU A 109 -13.00 -17.53 -0.75
N ALA A 110 -12.79 -16.76 0.32
CA ALA A 110 -12.01 -15.53 0.26
C ALA A 110 -10.53 -15.82 -0.03
N TRP A 111 -9.86 -14.83 -0.61
CA TRP A 111 -8.40 -14.80 -0.88
C TRP A 111 -7.70 -13.56 -0.32
N TYR A 112 -8.48 -12.62 0.24
CA TYR A 112 -8.01 -11.49 1.03
C TYR A 112 -8.63 -11.54 2.43
N HIS A 113 -7.80 -11.54 3.47
CA HIS A 113 -8.16 -11.77 4.87
C HIS A 113 -7.35 -10.86 5.81
N TYR A 114 -7.51 -9.55 5.71
CA TYR A 114 -6.71 -8.63 6.53
C TYR A 114 -6.87 -8.92 8.03
N THR A 115 -5.76 -8.97 8.79
CA THR A 115 -5.78 -9.45 10.18
C THR A 115 -5.69 -8.36 11.25
N ASP A 116 -5.36 -7.11 10.89
CA ASP A 116 -5.32 -6.01 11.84
C ASP A 116 -6.74 -5.52 12.18
N GLU A 117 -7.19 -5.83 13.40
CA GLU A 117 -8.52 -5.48 13.90
C GLU A 117 -8.75 -3.97 14.12
N THR A 118 -7.70 -3.15 14.05
CA THR A 118 -7.81 -1.68 14.16
C THR A 118 -8.23 -1.02 12.84
N CYS A 119 -8.12 -1.76 11.74
CA CYS A 119 -8.37 -1.29 10.39
C CYS A 119 -9.86 -1.28 10.05
N ASP A 120 -10.33 -0.14 9.54
CA ASP A 120 -11.68 0.02 9.02
C ASP A 120 -11.78 -0.34 7.53
N TYR A 121 -12.97 -0.14 6.94
CA TYR A 121 -13.21 -0.41 5.52
C TYR A 121 -12.23 0.31 4.60
N GLY A 122 -11.94 1.60 4.86
CA GLY A 122 -11.10 2.40 3.99
C GLY A 122 -9.66 1.93 4.04
N CYS A 123 -9.14 1.70 5.25
CA CYS A 123 -7.84 1.09 5.47
C CYS A 123 -7.72 -0.26 4.73
N MET A 124 -8.72 -1.15 4.81
CA MET A 124 -8.70 -2.42 4.06
C MET A 124 -8.70 -2.23 2.54
N VAL A 125 -9.30 -1.15 2.02
CA VAL A 125 -9.22 -0.83 0.58
C VAL A 125 -7.80 -0.41 0.19
N THR A 126 -7.14 0.43 1.01
CA THR A 126 -5.75 0.86 0.84
C THR A 126 -4.81 -0.35 0.79
N GLU A 127 -5.00 -1.27 1.73
CA GLU A 127 -4.24 -2.52 1.83
C GLU A 127 -4.47 -3.44 0.64
N TYR A 128 -5.72 -3.60 0.22
CA TYR A 128 -6.07 -4.42 -0.94
C TYR A 128 -5.40 -3.94 -2.23
N ILE A 129 -5.37 -2.63 -2.49
CA ILE A 129 -4.67 -2.11 -3.68
C ILE A 129 -3.16 -2.30 -3.56
N TYR A 130 -2.57 -2.16 -2.37
CA TYR A 130 -1.17 -2.48 -2.11
C TYR A 130 -0.87 -3.95 -2.44
N TRP A 131 -1.61 -4.90 -1.85
CA TRP A 131 -1.40 -6.33 -2.06
C TRP A 131 -1.52 -6.71 -3.53
N ALA A 132 -2.55 -6.21 -4.20
CA ALA A 132 -2.78 -6.50 -5.62
C ALA A 132 -1.68 -5.90 -6.51
N LEU A 133 -1.37 -4.61 -6.35
CA LEU A 133 -0.42 -3.92 -7.23
C LEU A 133 1.00 -4.48 -7.06
N THR A 134 1.47 -4.68 -5.83
CA THR A 134 2.81 -5.23 -5.57
C THR A 134 2.96 -6.67 -6.07
N SER A 135 1.90 -7.47 -6.00
CA SER A 135 1.84 -8.79 -6.63
C SER A 135 1.88 -8.72 -8.16
N ILE A 136 1.16 -7.78 -8.79
CA ILE A 136 1.18 -7.55 -10.24
C ILE A 136 2.56 -7.09 -10.74
N LEU A 137 3.23 -6.24 -9.97
CA LEU A 137 4.57 -5.72 -10.24
C LEU A 137 5.67 -6.74 -9.96
N GLY A 138 5.36 -7.80 -9.21
CA GLY A 138 6.24 -8.94 -8.97
C GLY A 138 7.14 -8.79 -7.73
N THR A 139 6.95 -7.76 -6.90
CA THR A 139 7.76 -7.59 -5.68
C THR A 139 7.44 -8.64 -4.62
N GLN A 140 6.25 -9.26 -4.69
CA GLN A 140 5.80 -10.34 -3.81
C GLN A 140 6.15 -11.75 -4.35
N ASP A 141 6.80 -11.86 -5.52
CA ASP A 141 7.10 -13.13 -6.20
C ASP A 141 8.51 -13.64 -5.89
N PHE A 142 8.70 -14.19 -4.69
CA PHE A 142 9.96 -14.80 -4.27
C PHE A 142 9.75 -16.01 -3.35
N PRO A 143 10.77 -16.88 -3.18
CA PRO A 143 10.62 -18.15 -2.47
C PRO A 143 10.04 -18.01 -1.05
N GLY A 144 8.99 -18.78 -0.75
CA GLY A 144 8.33 -18.82 0.55
C GLY A 144 7.37 -17.65 0.85
N ARG A 145 7.39 -16.59 0.03
CA ARG A 145 6.54 -15.40 0.27
C ARG A 145 5.05 -15.72 0.26
N HIS A 146 4.60 -16.60 -0.64
CA HIS A 146 3.19 -17.01 -0.67
C HIS A 146 2.72 -17.59 0.68
N GLU A 147 3.51 -18.48 1.27
CA GLU A 147 3.21 -19.13 2.53
C GLU A 147 3.24 -18.15 3.71
N ALA A 148 4.12 -17.14 3.65
CA ALA A 148 4.16 -16.06 4.63
C ALA A 148 2.95 -15.13 4.52
N LEU A 149 2.43 -14.89 3.31
CA LEU A 149 1.34 -13.96 3.07
C LEU A 149 -0.06 -14.56 3.13
N LYS A 150 -0.24 -15.85 2.80
CA LYS A 150 -1.58 -16.46 2.61
C LYS A 150 -2.55 -16.34 3.78
N VAL A 151 -2.05 -16.01 4.97
CA VAL A 151 -2.89 -15.68 6.13
C VAL A 151 -3.75 -14.43 5.86
N GLU A 152 -3.24 -13.49 5.06
CA GLU A 152 -3.92 -12.27 4.62
C GLU A 152 -4.13 -12.20 3.10
N TRP A 153 -3.18 -12.62 2.27
CA TRP A 153 -3.24 -12.50 0.82
C TRP A 153 -2.74 -13.74 0.09
N GLU A 154 -3.62 -14.43 -0.64
CA GLU A 154 -3.26 -15.68 -1.32
C GLU A 154 -2.62 -15.47 -2.71
N LEU A 155 -2.73 -14.27 -3.30
CA LEU A 155 -2.41 -14.03 -4.71
C LEU A 155 -1.08 -13.28 -4.94
N ASN A 156 0.00 -13.69 -4.27
CA ASN A 156 1.31 -12.99 -4.25
C ASN A 156 2.07 -12.87 -5.60
N THR A 157 1.50 -13.30 -6.73
CA THR A 157 2.16 -13.20 -8.04
C THR A 157 1.23 -12.63 -9.08
N ARG A 158 1.80 -12.00 -10.12
CA ARG A 158 1.02 -11.43 -11.24
C ARG A 158 0.02 -12.42 -11.83
N GLU A 159 0.45 -13.66 -12.03
CA GLU A 159 -0.40 -14.71 -12.60
C GLU A 159 -1.53 -15.12 -11.65
N ARG A 160 -1.26 -15.17 -10.34
CA ARG A 160 -2.28 -15.45 -9.33
C ARG A 160 -3.31 -14.33 -9.25
N VAL A 161 -2.90 -13.05 -9.31
CA VAL A 161 -3.85 -11.94 -9.37
C VAL A 161 -4.67 -12.01 -10.66
N ARG A 162 -4.00 -12.19 -11.82
CA ARG A 162 -4.68 -12.27 -13.13
C ARG A 162 -5.76 -13.35 -13.20
N THR A 163 -5.58 -14.47 -12.51
CA THR A 163 -6.48 -15.63 -12.59
C THR A 163 -7.44 -15.76 -11.42
N GLY A 164 -7.00 -15.39 -10.21
CA GLY A 164 -7.82 -15.43 -8.98
C GLY A 164 -8.65 -14.17 -8.76
N ASP A 165 -8.19 -13.01 -9.25
CA ASP A 165 -8.85 -11.72 -9.10
C ASP A 165 -8.72 -10.89 -10.39
N ALA A 166 -9.34 -11.39 -11.46
CA ALA A 166 -9.25 -10.77 -12.78
C ALA A 166 -9.78 -9.32 -12.79
N ALA A 167 -10.76 -8.99 -11.93
CA ALA A 167 -11.34 -7.66 -11.86
C ALA A 167 -10.32 -6.61 -11.38
N VAL A 168 -9.60 -6.88 -10.29
CA VAL A 168 -8.55 -5.96 -9.82
C VAL A 168 -7.36 -5.95 -10.75
N TYR A 169 -7.01 -7.10 -11.37
CA TYR A 169 -5.96 -7.15 -12.37
C TYR A 169 -6.27 -6.23 -13.55
N GLU A 170 -7.47 -6.33 -14.12
CA GLU A 170 -7.92 -5.46 -15.22
C GLU A 170 -7.93 -3.99 -14.81
N LEU A 171 -8.42 -3.68 -13.60
CA LEU A 171 -8.49 -2.32 -13.09
C LEU A 171 -7.10 -1.68 -12.91
N LEU A 172 -6.15 -2.41 -12.32
CA LEU A 172 -4.80 -1.91 -12.02
C LEU A 172 -3.85 -1.99 -13.23
N THR A 173 -4.24 -2.70 -14.29
CA THR A 173 -3.49 -2.73 -15.56
C THR A 173 -4.14 -1.91 -16.67
N ASP A 174 -5.25 -1.23 -16.39
CA ASP A 174 -5.89 -0.30 -17.32
C ASP A 174 -4.94 0.90 -17.58
N PRO A 175 -4.49 1.10 -18.84
CA PRO A 175 -3.56 2.16 -19.18
C PRO A 175 -4.15 3.57 -18.96
N GLN A 176 -5.47 3.70 -18.81
CA GLN A 176 -6.12 4.98 -18.51
C GLN A 176 -5.61 5.59 -17.19
N TYR A 177 -5.42 4.76 -16.16
CA TYR A 177 -5.08 5.25 -14.81
C TYR A 177 -3.58 5.38 -14.58
N LYS A 178 -2.75 4.91 -15.51
CA LYS A 178 -1.28 5.08 -15.49
C LYS A 178 -0.60 4.55 -14.23
N PHE A 179 -1.09 3.43 -13.69
CA PHE A 179 -0.34 2.69 -12.69
C PHE A 179 1.05 2.29 -13.20
N PRO A 180 2.03 2.08 -12.30
CA PRO A 180 3.32 1.58 -12.67
C PRO A 180 3.18 0.25 -13.42
N THR A 181 4.01 0.04 -14.43
CA THR A 181 4.10 -1.24 -15.15
C THR A 181 5.36 -2.03 -14.76
N LYS A 182 6.21 -1.43 -13.92
CA LYS A 182 7.45 -1.99 -13.38
C LYS A 182 7.56 -1.59 -11.92
N ALA A 183 8.07 -2.51 -11.11
CA ALA A 183 8.50 -2.20 -9.75
C ALA A 183 9.68 -1.21 -9.78
N PRO A 184 9.91 -0.44 -8.69
CA PRO A 184 11.17 0.24 -8.49
C PRO A 184 12.34 -0.77 -8.51
N ASP A 185 13.48 -0.38 -9.08
CA ASP A 185 14.62 -1.28 -9.34
C ASP A 185 15.88 -0.93 -8.53
N GLY A 186 15.80 0.08 -7.66
CA GLY A 186 16.92 0.59 -6.87
C GLY A 186 17.86 1.52 -7.63
N ASN A 187 17.70 1.70 -8.94
CA ASN A 187 18.57 2.50 -9.79
C ASN A 187 17.94 3.85 -10.13
N TYR A 188 17.92 4.73 -9.15
CA TYR A 188 17.39 6.08 -9.33
C TYR A 188 18.49 7.00 -9.88
N THR A 189 18.29 7.48 -11.11
CA THR A 189 19.06 8.61 -11.64
C THR A 189 18.22 9.86 -11.47
N PRO A 190 18.41 10.65 -10.40
CA PRO A 190 17.71 11.92 -10.29
C PRO A 190 18.10 12.76 -11.51
N SER A 191 17.13 13.03 -12.38
CA SER A 191 17.27 14.11 -13.33
C SER A 191 17.49 15.36 -12.50
N ALA A 192 18.59 16.07 -12.71
CA ALA A 192 18.84 17.35 -12.06
C ALA A 192 17.75 18.34 -12.51
N PHE A 193 16.58 18.28 -11.88
CA PHE A 193 15.61 19.35 -11.97
C PHE A 193 16.26 20.56 -11.30
N PRO A 194 16.14 21.77 -11.87
CA PRO A 194 16.55 22.96 -11.16
C PRO A 194 15.78 22.98 -9.84
N VAL A 195 16.52 23.03 -8.73
CA VAL A 195 15.95 23.32 -7.42
C VAL A 195 15.15 24.60 -7.58
N THR A 196 13.82 24.47 -7.63
CA THR A 196 12.96 25.64 -7.49
C THR A 196 12.99 25.94 -6.01
N THR A 197 13.87 26.85 -5.61
CA THR A 197 13.82 27.46 -4.29
C THR A 197 12.47 28.15 -4.18
N VAL A 198 11.52 27.50 -3.52
CA VAL A 198 10.31 28.16 -3.04
C VAL A 198 10.76 28.97 -1.83
N PRO A 199 10.79 30.31 -1.89
CA PRO A 199 11.08 31.09 -0.71
C PRO A 199 10.00 30.79 0.33
N ILE A 200 10.42 30.42 1.53
CA ILE A 200 9.50 30.34 2.68
C ILE A 200 8.96 31.76 2.88
N ILE A 201 7.68 31.96 2.61
CA ILE A 201 7.00 33.21 2.95
C ILE A 201 6.83 33.17 4.46
N ALA A 202 7.59 34.00 5.17
CA ALA A 202 7.41 34.17 6.61
C ALA A 202 5.96 34.61 6.86
N ILE A 203 5.25 33.89 7.71
CA ILE A 203 3.94 34.30 8.19
C ILE A 203 4.20 35.53 9.07
N GLU A 204 3.74 36.71 8.64
CA GLU A 204 3.81 37.90 9.48
C GLU A 204 2.91 37.66 10.69
N ALA A 205 3.47 37.78 11.90
CA ALA A 205 2.70 37.72 13.12
C ALA A 205 1.75 38.94 13.14
N GLU A 206 0.46 38.70 13.28
CA GLU A 206 -0.52 39.77 13.55
C GLU A 206 -0.33 40.28 14.99
N ASP A 207 -0.21 41.61 15.14
CA ASP A 207 -0.02 42.34 16.40
C ASP A 207 -1.23 42.30 17.35
#